data_AF-A0A662G5L3-F1
#
_entry.id   AF-A0A662G5L3-F1
#
_cell.length_a   1.000
_cell.length_b   1.000
_cell.length_c   1.000
_cell.angle_alpha   90.00
_cell.angle_beta   90.00
_cell.angle_gamma   90.00
#
_symmetry.space_group_name_H-M   'P 1'
#
loop_
_entity.id
_entity.type
_entity.pdbx_description
1 polymer ?
#
loop_
_entity_poly.entity_id
_entity_poly.type
_entity_poly.pdbx_seq_one_letter_code
_entity_poly.pdbx_strand_id
1 'polypeptide(L)'
;MDKSWVDKVSGESKWFRASQFEKEGRLEEALNLYLEEAEEKAGESPGLSALSMLSAAKCATKLGRHEEARIYFKQAGERYESYGDSVISISPNSSAWAYKMAARCYEWAGDRESANRLLKKAESLLEKVGEKAGKYLPLFKPY
;
A
#
# COMPACT_ATOMS: atom_id res chain seq x y z
N MET A 1 -35.33 15.82 -14.28
CA MET A 1 -34.31 14.97 -14.91
C MET A 1 -33.67 14.15 -13.81
N ASP A 2 -34.05 12.88 -13.73
CA ASP A 2 -33.49 11.94 -12.76
C ASP A 2 -32.01 11.69 -13.08
N LYS A 3 -31.15 11.90 -12.08
CA LYS A 3 -29.73 11.59 -12.17
C LYS A 3 -29.56 10.12 -12.55
N SER A 4 -28.76 9.85 -13.57
CA SER A 4 -28.49 8.51 -14.09
C SER A 4 -28.01 7.59 -12.95
N TRP A 5 -28.31 6.30 -13.00
CA TRP A 5 -27.75 5.33 -12.06
C TRP A 5 -26.21 5.38 -12.07
N VAL A 6 -25.62 5.78 -13.20
CA VAL A 6 -24.19 6.05 -13.35
C VAL A 6 -23.72 7.23 -12.48
N ASP A 7 -24.55 8.25 -12.26
CA ASP A 7 -24.26 9.38 -11.35
C ASP A 7 -24.46 9.03 -9.85
N LYS A 8 -25.18 7.96 -9.55
CA LYS A 8 -25.22 7.38 -8.19
C LYS A 8 -24.01 6.48 -7.94
N VAL A 9 -23.45 5.90 -9.00
CA VAL A 9 -22.20 5.16 -8.97
C VAL A 9 -20.99 6.09 -9.10
N SER A 10 -21.13 7.31 -9.63
CA SER A 10 -20.05 8.31 -9.76
C SER A 10 -19.48 8.83 -8.44
N GLY A 11 -19.95 8.31 -7.30
CA GLY A 11 -19.15 8.15 -6.08
C GLY A 11 -18.05 7.08 -6.21
N GLU A 12 -17.53 6.85 -7.42
CA GLU A 12 -16.37 6.00 -7.67
C GLU A 12 -15.16 6.68 -7.00
N SER A 13 -14.43 5.94 -6.16
CA SER A 13 -13.24 6.48 -5.48
C SER A 13 -12.29 7.10 -6.51
N LYS A 14 -11.61 8.20 -6.18
CA LYS A 14 -10.69 8.83 -7.15
C LYS A 14 -9.61 7.83 -7.56
N TRP A 15 -9.26 6.90 -6.69
CA TRP A 15 -8.42 5.75 -7.02
C TRP A 15 -8.94 4.92 -8.21
N PHE A 16 -10.25 4.60 -8.23
CA PHE A 16 -10.84 3.83 -9.33
C PHE A 16 -10.79 4.63 -10.64
N ARG A 17 -11.17 5.91 -10.60
CA ARG A 17 -11.10 6.79 -11.76
C ARG A 17 -9.67 6.96 -12.28
N ALA A 18 -8.70 7.14 -11.38
CA ALA A 18 -7.28 7.18 -11.71
C ALA A 18 -6.82 5.88 -12.39
N SER A 19 -7.29 4.72 -11.91
CA SER A 19 -6.98 3.43 -12.53
C SER A 19 -7.53 3.30 -13.95
N GLN A 20 -8.71 3.85 -14.23
CA GLN A 20 -9.24 3.90 -15.60
C GLN A 20 -8.37 4.78 -16.50
N PHE A 21 -8.00 5.98 -16.04
CA PHE A 21 -7.09 6.85 -16.79
C PHE A 21 -5.72 6.22 -17.03
N GLU A 22 -5.18 5.49 -16.05
CA GLU A 22 -3.93 4.74 -16.22
C GLU A 22 -4.04 3.70 -17.35
N LYS A 23 -5.15 2.95 -17.39
CA LYS A 23 -5.42 1.94 -18.43
C LYS A 23 -5.62 2.55 -19.82
N GLU A 24 -6.21 3.74 -19.87
CA GLU A 24 -6.38 4.53 -21.10
C GLU A 24 -5.08 5.19 -21.58
N GLY A 25 -3.98 5.09 -20.81
CA GLY A 25 -2.71 5.74 -21.13
C GLY A 25 -2.66 7.22 -20.75
N ARG A 26 -3.68 7.74 -20.09
CA ARG A 26 -3.78 9.12 -19.58
C ARG A 26 -3.04 9.25 -18.26
N LEU A 27 -1.73 8.99 -18.31
CA LEU A 27 -0.88 8.81 -17.14
C LEU A 27 -0.77 10.08 -16.28
N GLU A 28 -0.80 11.27 -16.87
CA GLU A 28 -0.73 12.54 -16.14
C GLU A 28 -1.96 12.74 -15.24
N GLU A 29 -3.14 12.46 -15.79
CA GLU A 29 -4.41 12.63 -15.08
C GLU A 29 -4.56 11.54 -14.01
N ALA A 30 -4.11 10.32 -14.30
CA ALA A 30 -4.03 9.25 -13.32
C ALA A 30 -3.09 9.62 -12.15
N LEU A 31 -1.90 10.15 -12.46
CA LEU A 31 -0.92 10.59 -11.46
C LEU A 31 -1.54 11.60 -10.50
N ASN A 32 -2.15 12.67 -11.03
CA ASN A 32 -2.74 13.73 -10.21
C ASN A 32 -3.85 13.21 -9.31
N LEU A 33 -4.77 12.38 -9.85
CA LEU A 33 -5.84 11.80 -9.06
C LEU A 33 -5.33 10.85 -7.98
N TYR A 34 -4.28 10.07 -8.26
CA TYR A 34 -3.66 9.21 -7.25
C TYR A 34 -3.01 10.00 -6.13
N LEU A 35 -2.33 11.12 -6.43
CA LEU A 35 -1.75 11.99 -5.41
C LEU A 35 -2.84 12.61 -4.52
N GLU A 36 -3.91 13.13 -5.12
CA GLU A 36 -5.04 13.69 -4.37
C GLU A 36 -5.69 12.66 -3.43
N GLU A 37 -6.00 11.46 -3.93
CA GLU A 37 -6.59 10.39 -3.12
C GLU A 37 -5.64 9.97 -1.99
N ALA A 38 -4.33 9.95 -2.27
CA ALA A 38 -3.34 9.61 -1.27
C ALA A 38 -3.39 10.59 -0.09
N GLU A 39 -3.47 11.89 -0.35
CA GLU A 39 -3.58 12.90 0.70
C GLU A 39 -4.91 12.83 1.45
N GLU A 40 -6.04 12.73 0.75
CA GLU A 40 -7.36 12.66 1.37
C GLU A 40 -7.52 11.44 2.28
N LYS A 41 -6.94 10.30 1.89
CA LYS A 41 -7.04 9.06 2.66
C LYS A 41 -5.98 8.90 3.73
N ALA A 42 -5.04 9.82 3.88
CA ALA A 42 -3.96 9.71 4.87
C ALA A 42 -4.50 9.55 6.31
N GLY A 43 -5.58 10.27 6.66
CA GLY A 43 -6.21 10.19 7.98
C GLY A 43 -7.33 9.14 8.10
N GLU A 44 -8.00 8.79 6.99
CA GLU A 44 -9.17 7.89 7.00
C GLU A 44 -8.80 6.42 6.77
N SER A 45 -7.87 6.16 5.86
CA SER A 45 -7.48 4.82 5.43
C SER A 45 -6.01 4.81 5.04
N PRO A 46 -5.10 4.64 6.01
CA PRO A 46 -3.66 4.66 5.75
C PRO A 46 -3.21 3.64 4.69
N GLY A 47 -3.86 2.47 4.63
CA GLY A 47 -3.60 1.46 3.61
C GLY A 47 -3.98 1.92 2.20
N LEU A 48 -5.12 2.60 2.04
CA LEU A 48 -5.53 3.15 0.74
C LEU A 48 -4.65 4.34 0.35
N SER A 49 -4.30 5.19 1.33
CA SER A 49 -3.35 6.28 1.14
C SER A 49 -2.00 5.79 0.60
N ALA A 50 -1.45 4.72 1.20
CA ALA A 50 -0.20 4.10 0.74
C ALA A 50 -0.33 3.49 -0.67
N LEU A 51 -1.46 2.83 -0.96
CA LEU A 51 -1.73 2.25 -2.28
C LEU A 51 -1.84 3.32 -3.36
N SER A 52 -2.56 4.42 -3.10
CA SER A 52 -2.70 5.55 -4.01
C SER A 52 -1.33 6.17 -4.32
N MET A 53 -0.51 6.40 -3.29
CA MET A 53 0.85 6.94 -3.46
C MET A 53 1.74 6.00 -4.28
N LEU A 54 1.65 4.68 -4.08
CA LEU A 54 2.36 3.70 -4.90
C LEU A 54 1.92 3.75 -6.38
N SER A 55 0.61 3.88 -6.63
CA SER A 55 0.09 4.00 -7.99
C SER A 55 0.56 5.30 -8.67
N ALA A 56 0.62 6.41 -7.93
CA ALA A 56 1.22 7.66 -8.40
C ALA A 56 2.69 7.46 -8.81
N ALA A 57 3.51 6.83 -7.95
CA ALA A 57 4.91 6.56 -8.25
C ALA A 57 5.10 5.73 -9.54
N LYS A 58 4.23 4.75 -9.78
CA LYS A 58 4.23 3.94 -11.01
C LYS A 58 3.86 4.77 -12.24
N CYS A 59 2.87 5.64 -12.14
CA CYS A 59 2.51 6.55 -13.23
C CYS A 59 3.66 7.49 -13.58
N ALA A 60 4.29 8.11 -12.56
CA ALA A 60 5.48 8.94 -12.76
C ALA A 60 6.63 8.17 -13.43
N THR A 61 6.84 6.91 -13.06
CA THR A 61 7.84 6.04 -13.72
C THR A 61 7.52 5.83 -15.20
N LYS A 62 6.26 5.54 -15.53
CA LYS A 62 5.80 5.35 -16.92
C LYS A 62 5.90 6.63 -17.75
N LEU A 63 5.80 7.80 -17.13
CA LEU A 63 6.01 9.11 -17.74
C LEU A 63 7.49 9.49 -17.91
N GLY A 64 8.43 8.66 -17.44
CA GLY A 64 9.87 8.96 -17.47
C GLY A 64 10.35 9.93 -16.38
N ARG A 65 9.47 10.29 -15.42
CA ARG A 65 9.78 11.20 -14.31
C ARG A 65 10.45 10.44 -13.16
N HIS A 66 11.65 9.94 -13.41
CA HIS A 66 12.32 9.00 -12.51
C HIS A 66 12.66 9.59 -11.13
N GLU A 67 13.00 10.87 -11.06
CA GLU A 67 13.31 11.52 -9.77
C GLU A 67 12.06 11.69 -8.91
N GLU A 68 10.97 12.20 -9.49
CA GLU A 68 9.66 12.30 -8.82
C GLU A 68 9.15 10.91 -8.40
N ALA A 69 9.26 9.91 -9.28
CA ALA A 69 8.86 8.55 -8.96
C ALA A 69 9.59 8.00 -7.73
N ARG A 70 10.90 8.25 -7.59
CA ARG A 70 11.66 7.83 -6.39
C ARG A 70 11.13 8.50 -5.12
N ILE A 71 10.79 9.79 -5.19
CA ILE A 71 10.19 10.51 -4.06
C ILE A 71 8.85 9.87 -3.68
N TYR A 72 7.97 9.62 -4.65
CA TYR A 72 6.66 9.01 -4.40
C TYR A 72 6.78 7.56 -3.89
N PHE A 73 7.73 6.78 -4.40
CA PHE A 73 8.02 5.45 -3.87
C PHE A 73 8.45 5.53 -2.40
N LYS A 74 9.32 6.48 -2.04
CA LYS A 74 9.72 6.67 -0.64
C LYS A 74 8.51 6.99 0.25
N GLN A 75 7.67 7.93 -0.17
CA GLN A 75 6.45 8.32 0.56
C GLN A 75 5.45 7.16 0.68
N ALA A 76 5.30 6.34 -0.36
CA ALA A 76 4.49 5.12 -0.29
C ALA A 76 5.07 4.13 0.74
N GLY A 77 6.39 4.00 0.79
CA GLY A 77 7.11 3.20 1.79
C GLY A 77 6.81 3.63 3.22
N GLU A 78 6.94 4.93 3.49
CA GLU A 78 6.68 5.54 4.81
C GLU A 78 5.23 5.31 5.26
N ARG A 79 4.26 5.41 4.35
CA ARG A 79 2.84 5.18 4.63
C ARG A 79 2.53 3.71 4.93
N TYR A 80 3.10 2.78 4.14
CA TYR A 80 2.96 1.35 4.42
C TYR A 80 3.66 0.94 5.73
N GLU A 81 4.80 1.52 6.06
CA GLU A 81 5.49 1.30 7.34
C GLU A 81 4.62 1.76 8.51
N SER A 82 4.08 2.97 8.43
CA SER A 82 3.16 3.53 9.43
C SER A 82 1.89 2.70 9.59
N TYR A 83 1.30 2.24 8.48
CA TYR A 83 0.15 1.34 8.51
C TYR A 83 0.49 -0.01 9.16
N GLY A 84 1.64 -0.58 8.84
CA GLY A 84 2.12 -1.81 9.48
C GLY A 84 2.29 -1.64 10.99
N ASP A 85 2.83 -0.51 11.43
CA ASP A 85 2.99 -0.19 12.84
C ASP A 85 1.64 0.00 13.56
N SER A 86 0.65 0.60 12.91
CA SER A 86 -0.66 0.84 13.54
C SER A 86 -1.48 -0.43 13.73
N VAL A 87 -1.27 -1.47 12.91
CA VAL A 87 -2.08 -2.70 12.94
C VAL A 87 -1.35 -3.91 13.53
N ILE A 88 -0.13 -3.74 14.06
CA ILE A 88 0.69 -4.86 14.57
C ILE A 88 0.05 -5.62 15.73
N SER A 89 -0.67 -4.93 16.61
CA SER A 89 -1.39 -5.54 17.74
C SER A 89 -2.69 -6.22 17.31
N ILE A 90 -3.29 -5.81 16.20
CA ILE A 90 -4.58 -6.27 15.71
C ILE A 90 -4.40 -7.45 14.75
N SER A 91 -3.52 -7.29 13.76
CA SER A 91 -3.22 -8.27 12.74
C SER A 91 -1.71 -8.26 12.41
N PRO A 92 -0.94 -9.13 13.08
CA PRO A 92 0.46 -9.35 12.75
C PRO A 92 0.69 -9.72 11.28
N ASN A 93 -0.20 -10.49 10.67
CA ASN A 93 -0.11 -10.87 9.26
C ASN A 93 -0.29 -9.66 8.33
N SER A 94 -1.27 -8.78 8.61
CA SER A 94 -1.46 -7.55 7.84
C SER A 94 -0.27 -6.62 7.97
N SER A 95 0.33 -6.57 9.15
CA SER A 95 1.53 -5.76 9.42
C SER A 95 2.75 -6.28 8.69
N ALA A 96 2.98 -7.60 8.70
CA ALA A 96 4.04 -8.23 7.93
C ALA A 96 3.87 -7.99 6.42
N TRP A 97 2.63 -8.05 5.91
CA TRP A 97 2.34 -7.69 4.52
C TRP A 97 2.67 -6.22 4.24
N ALA A 98 2.25 -5.31 5.12
CA ALA A 98 2.52 -3.88 4.98
C ALA A 98 4.02 -3.57 4.97
N TYR A 99 4.80 -4.18 5.87
CA TYR A 99 6.26 -4.04 5.89
C TYR A 99 6.93 -4.58 4.61
N LYS A 100 6.44 -5.69 4.04
CA LYS A 100 6.93 -6.18 2.74
C LYS A 100 6.61 -5.21 1.60
N MET A 101 5.43 -4.60 1.61
CA MET A 101 5.07 -3.57 0.63
C MET A 101 5.93 -2.32 0.79
N ALA A 102 6.13 -1.86 2.02
CA ALA A 102 7.02 -0.74 2.31
C ALA A 102 8.46 -1.01 1.86
N ALA A 103 8.99 -2.21 2.11
CA ALA A 103 10.33 -2.59 1.68
C ALA A 103 10.51 -2.52 0.16
N ARG A 104 9.53 -3.02 -0.61
CA ARG A 104 9.53 -2.90 -2.08
C ARG A 104 9.52 -1.45 -2.54
N CYS A 105 8.74 -0.60 -1.87
CA CYS A 105 8.69 0.81 -2.18
C CYS A 105 10.04 1.49 -1.91
N TYR A 106 10.68 1.22 -0.77
CA TYR A 106 12.02 1.73 -0.48
C TYR A 106 13.07 1.23 -1.48
N GLU A 107 12.98 -0.03 -1.92
CA GLU A 107 13.88 -0.55 -2.96
C GLU A 107 13.72 0.21 -4.29
N TRP A 108 12.49 0.49 -4.73
CA TRP A 108 12.23 1.32 -5.91
C TRP A 108 12.66 2.77 -5.74
N ALA A 109 12.65 3.29 -4.50
CA ALA A 109 13.20 4.61 -4.17
C ALA A 109 14.74 4.63 -4.14
N GLY A 110 15.40 3.46 -4.10
CA GLY A 110 16.85 3.32 -3.95
C GLY A 110 17.34 3.26 -2.50
N ASP A 111 16.44 3.26 -1.52
CA ASP A 111 16.77 3.13 -0.09
C ASP A 111 16.82 1.66 0.33
N ARG A 112 17.96 1.02 0.03
CA ARG A 112 18.20 -0.39 0.37
C ARG A 112 18.27 -0.63 1.87
N GLU A 113 18.67 0.36 2.66
CA GLU A 113 18.81 0.21 4.10
C GLU A 113 17.43 0.06 4.76
N SER A 114 16.50 0.98 4.44
CA SER A 114 15.12 0.90 4.93
C SER A 114 14.40 -0.34 4.40
N ALA A 115 14.63 -0.72 3.13
CA ALA A 115 14.07 -1.95 2.58
C ALA A 115 14.49 -3.20 3.38
N ASN A 116 15.78 -3.36 3.63
CA ASN A 116 16.31 -4.48 4.40
C ASN A 116 15.82 -4.48 5.86
N ARG A 117 15.74 -3.30 6.49
CA ARG A 117 15.20 -3.13 7.85
C ARG A 117 13.77 -3.68 7.93
N LEU A 118 12.92 -3.33 6.96
CA LEU A 118 11.52 -3.74 6.98
C LEU A 118 11.28 -5.19 6.60
N LEU A 119 12.09 -5.78 5.71
CA LEU A 119 12.04 -7.21 5.45
C LEU A 119 12.34 -8.01 6.73
N LYS A 120 13.42 -7.66 7.45
CA LYS A 120 13.75 -8.29 8.74
C LYS A 120 12.63 -8.14 9.76
N LYS A 121 12.00 -6.96 9.83
CA LYS A 121 10.85 -6.69 10.70
C LYS A 121 9.66 -7.60 10.36
N ALA A 122 9.36 -7.77 9.07
CA ALA A 122 8.29 -8.65 8.60
C ALA A 122 8.57 -10.13 8.90
N GLU A 123 9.80 -10.59 8.69
CA GLU A 123 10.23 -11.96 8.97
C GLU A 123 10.13 -12.30 10.45
N SER A 124 10.70 -11.46 11.32
CA SER A 124 10.62 -11.65 12.78
C SER A 124 9.18 -11.68 13.28
N LEU A 125 8.29 -10.89 12.67
CA LEU A 125 6.88 -10.89 13.03
C LEU A 125 6.20 -12.21 12.65
N LEU A 126 6.45 -12.72 11.45
CA LEU A 126 5.88 -13.98 10.96
C LEU A 126 6.42 -15.19 11.72
N GLU A 127 7.71 -15.19 12.08
CA GLU A 127 8.32 -16.23 12.91
C GLU A 127 7.62 -16.31 14.27
N LYS A 128 7.44 -15.17 14.96
CA LYS A 128 6.73 -15.10 16.24
C LYS A 128 5.27 -15.56 16.14
N VAL A 129 4.59 -15.27 15.03
CA VAL A 129 3.22 -15.76 14.77
C VAL A 129 3.21 -17.27 14.56
N GLY A 130 4.16 -17.80 13.79
CA GLY A 130 4.33 -19.23 13.55
C GLY A 130 4.66 -20.01 14.82
N GLU A 131 5.56 -19.51 15.67
CA GLU A 131 5.86 -20.10 16.97
C GLU A 131 4.63 -20.15 17.89
N LYS A 132 3.83 -19.08 17.91
CA LYS A 132 2.56 -19.07 18.66
C LYS A 132 1.59 -20.11 18.10
N ALA A 133 1.40 -20.20 16.79
CA ALA A 133 0.54 -21.22 16.19
C ALA A 133 1.03 -22.65 16.49
N GLY A 134 2.35 -22.88 16.45
CA GLY A 134 2.96 -24.17 16.80
C GLY A 134 2.76 -24.57 18.27
N LYS A 135 2.75 -23.61 19.20
CA LYS A 135 2.43 -23.84 20.62
C LYS A 135 0.94 -24.13 20.87
N TYR A 136 0.06 -23.73 19.96
CA TYR A 136 -1.40 -23.92 20.02
C TYR A 136 -1.89 -25.15 19.24
N LEU A 137 -1.01 -26.08 18.84
CA LEU A 137 -1.46 -27.40 18.39
C LEU A 137 -2.32 -28.04 19.50
N PRO A 138 -3.58 -28.40 19.23
CA PRO A 138 -4.48 -28.87 20.27
C PRO A 138 -3.96 -30.19 20.86
N LEU A 139 -4.02 -30.30 22.18
CA LEU A 139 -3.68 -31.49 22.99
C LEU A 139 -4.53 -32.74 22.67
N PHE A 140 -5.41 -32.69 21.68
CA PHE A 140 -6.28 -33.80 21.30
C PHE A 140 -5.90 -34.33 19.93
N LYS A 141 -5.26 -35.50 19.94
CA LYS A 141 -5.20 -36.39 18.78
C LYS A 141 -6.62 -36.92 18.51
N PRO A 142 -7.07 -37.00 17.24
CA PRO A 142 -8.24 -37.81 16.92
C PRO A 142 -7.92 -39.28 17.18
N TYR A 143 -8.84 -39.96 17.86
CA TYR A 143 -8.81 -41.40 18.14
C TYR A 143 -8.90 -42.22 16.86
#